data_AF-A0A355EUG9-F1
#
_entry.id   AF-A0A355EUG9-F1
#
_cell.length_a   1.000
_cell.length_b   1.000
_cell.length_c   1.000
_cell.angle_alpha   90.00
_cell.angle_beta   90.00
_cell.angle_gamma   90.00
#
_symmetry.space_group_name_H-M   'P 1'
#
loop_
_entity.id
_entity.type
_entity.pdbx_description
1 polymer ?
#
loop_
_entity_poly.entity_id
_entity_poly.type
_entity_poly.pdbx_seq_one_letter_code
_entity_poly.pdbx_strand_id
1 'polypeptide(L)'
;MKWAFLGLLLAAAGAPDDPAAREELLWHHRNLGKAFYENPTTQYEAVEEFQKALELAPASPRERLNFALALLKAGKTAEGVAELEKVQREAPELPHTWFNLGIAWKRESQYDKAIAQLEGMLARVPDEPVSHYNLGTLYKLNGKPELALEHFEAAARLAPRLAGPHFQLFNAYKQAGRSEDSARELALFKEIKAAQEGAVIPEDLEWSWYSEILDEIEPHPVAAARPAEPRWEPAP
;
A
#
# COMPACT_ATOMS: atom_id res chain seq x y z
N MET A 1 -5.94 -5.76 -41.16
CA MET A 1 -4.61 -5.38 -40.64
C MET A 1 -4.42 -6.05 -39.28
N LYS A 2 -3.55 -7.06 -39.22
CA LYS A 2 -3.22 -7.79 -37.99
C LYS A 2 -2.20 -6.97 -37.21
N TRP A 3 -2.50 -6.63 -35.97
CA TRP A 3 -1.52 -6.09 -35.03
C TRP A 3 -0.75 -7.29 -34.48
N ALA A 4 0.52 -7.41 -34.87
CA ALA A 4 1.42 -8.41 -34.33
C ALA A 4 1.88 -7.95 -32.94
N PHE A 5 1.34 -8.58 -31.90
CA PHE A 5 1.99 -8.61 -30.60
C PHE A 5 3.28 -9.41 -30.76
N LEU A 6 4.43 -8.74 -30.62
CA LEU A 6 5.71 -9.42 -30.51
C LEU A 6 5.77 -10.02 -29.09
N GLY A 7 5.28 -11.24 -28.95
CA GLY A 7 5.47 -12.03 -27.73
C GLY A 7 6.93 -12.41 -27.62
N LEU A 8 7.63 -11.82 -26.64
CA LEU A 8 8.94 -12.29 -26.24
C LEU A 8 8.73 -13.58 -25.42
N LEU A 9 8.84 -14.71 -26.09
CA LEU A 9 8.97 -16.03 -25.46
C LEU A 9 10.37 -16.12 -24.84
N LEU A 10 10.45 -16.00 -23.52
CA LEU A 10 11.56 -16.56 -22.75
C LEU A 10 11.01 -17.68 -21.86
N ALA A 11 11.06 -18.88 -22.42
CA ALA A 11 10.99 -20.11 -21.66
C ALA A 11 12.33 -20.32 -20.93
N ALA A 12 12.26 -20.52 -19.61
CA ALA A 12 13.26 -21.18 -18.76
C ALA A 12 14.74 -21.02 -19.18
N ALA A 13 15.26 -19.80 -19.10
CA ALA A 13 16.70 -19.55 -19.06
C ALA A 13 16.99 -18.83 -17.75
N GLY A 14 18.04 -19.22 -17.04
CA GLY A 14 18.52 -18.48 -15.87
C GLY A 14 18.69 -17.00 -16.21
N ALA A 15 18.61 -16.14 -15.19
CA ALA A 15 18.81 -14.69 -15.35
C ALA A 15 20.02 -14.39 -16.26
N PRO A 16 19.96 -13.38 -17.14
CA PRO A 16 21.07 -13.09 -18.04
C PRO A 16 22.38 -12.92 -17.27
N ASP A 17 23.46 -13.50 -17.80
CA ASP A 17 24.81 -13.30 -17.24
C ASP A 17 25.28 -11.84 -17.41
N ASP A 18 24.67 -11.09 -18.36
CA ASP A 18 24.91 -9.66 -18.56
C ASP A 18 24.11 -8.81 -17.55
N PRO A 19 24.79 -8.04 -16.68
CA PRO A 19 24.14 -7.16 -15.72
C PRO A 19 23.20 -6.12 -16.36
N ALA A 20 23.51 -5.61 -17.55
CA ALA A 20 22.69 -4.60 -18.21
C ALA A 20 21.36 -5.21 -18.69
N ALA A 21 21.41 -6.37 -19.31
CA ALA A 21 20.22 -7.12 -19.72
C ALA A 21 19.37 -7.56 -18.51
N ARG A 22 20.01 -7.93 -17.39
CA ARG A 22 19.30 -8.27 -16.15
C ARG A 22 18.54 -7.07 -15.57
N GLU A 23 19.16 -5.89 -15.57
CA GLU A 23 18.55 -4.65 -15.10
C GLU A 23 17.36 -4.24 -15.99
N GLU A 24 17.50 -4.38 -17.32
CA GLU A 24 16.40 -4.10 -18.26
C GLU A 24 15.20 -5.03 -18.05
N LEU A 25 15.44 -6.33 -17.87
CA LEU A 25 14.36 -7.29 -17.55
C LEU A 25 13.72 -7.00 -16.20
N LEU A 26 14.50 -6.65 -15.19
CA LEU A 26 14.00 -6.30 -13.87
C LEU A 26 13.10 -5.06 -13.92
N TRP A 27 13.54 -4.01 -14.63
CA TRP A 27 12.73 -2.83 -14.90
C TRP A 27 11.43 -3.18 -15.62
N HIS A 28 11.49 -4.06 -16.63
CA HIS A 28 10.31 -4.51 -17.37
C HIS A 28 9.28 -5.20 -16.46
N HIS A 29 9.70 -6.18 -15.67
CA HIS A 29 8.85 -6.92 -14.75
C HIS A 29 8.26 -6.04 -13.63
N ARG A 30 9.04 -5.08 -13.11
CA ARG A 30 8.52 -4.07 -12.16
C ARG A 30 7.36 -3.28 -12.75
N ASN A 31 7.52 -2.77 -13.97
CA ASN A 31 6.51 -1.94 -14.61
C ASN A 31 5.26 -2.71 -15.04
N LEU A 32 5.42 -3.92 -15.59
CA LEU A 32 4.28 -4.78 -15.90
C LEU A 32 3.55 -5.22 -14.62
N GLY A 33 4.30 -5.62 -13.58
CA GLY A 33 3.73 -5.98 -12.28
C GLY A 33 2.90 -4.85 -11.69
N LYS A 34 3.40 -3.61 -11.74
CA LYS A 34 2.65 -2.41 -11.34
C LYS A 34 1.38 -2.23 -12.17
N ALA A 35 1.47 -2.25 -13.49
CA ALA A 35 0.32 -2.06 -14.37
C ALA A 35 -0.77 -3.12 -14.14
N PHE A 36 -0.38 -4.37 -13.94
CA PHE A 36 -1.31 -5.45 -13.59
C PHE A 36 -1.85 -5.33 -12.17
N TYR A 37 -1.05 -4.84 -11.22
CA TYR A 37 -1.49 -4.62 -9.84
C TYR A 37 -2.58 -3.55 -9.79
N GLU A 38 -2.46 -2.47 -10.54
CA GLU A 38 -3.45 -1.39 -10.56
C GLU A 38 -4.77 -1.79 -11.26
N ASN A 39 -4.73 -2.79 -12.14
CA ASN A 39 -5.91 -3.26 -12.84
C ASN A 39 -6.66 -4.36 -12.03
N PRO A 40 -7.95 -4.15 -11.71
CA PRO A 40 -8.72 -5.04 -10.83
C PRO A 40 -9.01 -6.44 -11.40
N THR A 41 -8.68 -6.72 -12.67
CA THR A 41 -8.89 -8.03 -13.29
C THR A 41 -7.61 -8.83 -13.51
N THR A 42 -6.45 -8.27 -13.17
CA THR A 42 -5.14 -8.85 -13.50
C THR A 42 -4.29 -9.15 -12.27
N GLN A 43 -4.94 -9.48 -11.14
CA GLN A 43 -4.23 -9.74 -9.88
C GLN A 43 -3.23 -10.91 -9.96
N TYR A 44 -3.49 -11.93 -10.79
CA TYR A 44 -2.61 -13.09 -10.90
C TYR A 44 -1.41 -12.79 -11.79
N GLU A 45 -1.61 -12.03 -12.86
CA GLU A 45 -0.54 -11.53 -13.71
C GLU A 45 0.40 -10.61 -12.93
N ALA A 46 -0.13 -9.79 -12.00
CA ALA A 46 0.71 -9.00 -11.09
C ALA A 46 1.61 -9.88 -10.22
N VAL A 47 1.09 -10.99 -9.68
CA VAL A 47 1.86 -11.96 -8.90
C VAL A 47 2.97 -12.57 -9.75
N GLU A 48 2.68 -12.98 -10.98
CA GLU A 48 3.67 -13.57 -11.88
C GLU A 48 4.81 -12.59 -12.21
N GLU A 49 4.48 -11.34 -12.54
CA GLU A 49 5.49 -10.33 -12.88
C GLU A 49 6.36 -9.93 -11.68
N PHE A 50 5.76 -9.74 -10.50
CA PHE A 50 6.56 -9.47 -9.31
C PHE A 50 7.37 -10.67 -8.83
N GLN A 51 6.91 -11.90 -9.07
CA GLN A 51 7.71 -13.10 -8.83
C GLN A 51 8.96 -13.10 -9.72
N LYS A 52 8.82 -12.80 -11.02
CA LYS A 52 9.96 -12.69 -11.95
C LYS A 52 10.93 -11.59 -11.53
N ALA A 53 10.42 -10.44 -11.08
CA ALA A 53 11.25 -9.37 -10.53
C ALA A 53 12.04 -9.82 -9.28
N LEU A 54 11.40 -10.58 -8.37
CA LEU A 54 12.07 -11.16 -7.21
C LEU A 54 13.12 -12.20 -7.58
N GLU A 55 12.88 -13.04 -8.60
CA GLU A 55 13.86 -14.00 -9.10
C GLU A 55 15.11 -13.31 -9.68
N LEU A 56 14.93 -12.14 -10.30
CA LEU A 56 16.02 -11.29 -10.80
C LEU A 56 16.73 -10.51 -9.68
N ALA A 57 16.07 -10.23 -8.56
CA ALA A 57 16.67 -9.53 -7.41
C ALA A 57 16.26 -10.17 -6.06
N PRO A 58 16.73 -11.40 -5.75
CA PRO A 58 16.21 -12.20 -4.63
C PRO A 58 16.54 -11.63 -3.23
N ALA A 59 17.55 -10.76 -3.16
CA ALA A 59 17.96 -10.07 -1.94
C ALA A 59 17.29 -8.71 -1.74
N SER A 60 16.44 -8.26 -2.68
CA SER A 60 15.79 -6.96 -2.61
C SER A 60 14.55 -7.00 -1.71
N PRO A 61 14.51 -6.23 -0.60
CA PRO A 61 13.32 -6.13 0.24
C PRO A 61 12.12 -5.55 -0.51
N ARG A 62 12.35 -4.62 -1.44
CA ARG A 62 11.30 -4.02 -2.28
C ARG A 62 10.64 -5.08 -3.16
N GLU A 63 11.41 -5.96 -3.78
CA GLU A 63 10.85 -6.91 -4.74
C GLU A 63 10.06 -7.98 -4.00
N ARG A 64 10.56 -8.41 -2.84
CA ARG A 64 9.82 -9.32 -1.96
C ARG A 64 8.56 -8.68 -1.40
N LEU A 65 8.61 -7.41 -1.01
CA LEU A 65 7.46 -6.64 -0.54
C LEU A 65 6.38 -6.56 -1.64
N ASN A 66 6.74 -6.13 -2.85
CA ASN A 66 5.78 -5.97 -3.95
C ASN A 66 5.16 -7.32 -4.38
N PHE A 67 5.96 -8.39 -4.38
CA PHE A 67 5.44 -9.75 -4.57
C PHE A 67 4.43 -10.14 -3.48
N ALA A 68 4.74 -9.86 -2.22
CA ALA A 68 3.85 -10.13 -1.10
C ALA A 68 2.52 -9.34 -1.19
N LEU A 69 2.58 -8.07 -1.57
CA LEU A 69 1.38 -7.24 -1.76
C LEU A 69 0.52 -7.75 -2.91
N ALA A 70 1.12 -8.19 -4.02
CA ALA A 70 0.39 -8.81 -5.11
C ALA A 70 -0.29 -10.13 -4.69
N LEU A 71 0.37 -10.95 -3.87
CA LEU A 71 -0.23 -12.15 -3.29
C LEU A 71 -1.47 -11.81 -2.44
N LEU A 72 -1.37 -10.79 -1.57
CA LEU A 72 -2.50 -10.31 -0.78
C LEU A 72 -3.66 -9.82 -1.66
N LYS A 73 -3.36 -9.04 -2.71
CA LYS A 73 -4.37 -8.54 -3.66
C LYS A 73 -5.03 -9.67 -4.45
N ALA A 74 -4.29 -10.75 -4.73
CA ALA A 74 -4.81 -11.96 -5.38
C ALA A 74 -5.57 -12.89 -4.42
N GLY A 75 -5.74 -12.53 -3.15
CA GLY A 75 -6.42 -13.36 -2.15
C GLY A 75 -5.59 -14.53 -1.62
N LYS A 76 -4.30 -14.61 -1.98
CA LYS A 76 -3.35 -15.59 -1.45
C LYS A 76 -2.79 -15.12 -0.10
N THR A 77 -3.68 -14.89 0.86
CA THR A 77 -3.37 -14.19 2.11
C THR A 77 -2.24 -14.84 2.90
N ALA A 78 -2.28 -16.15 3.10
CA ALA A 78 -1.26 -16.86 3.89
C ALA A 78 0.15 -16.75 3.26
N GLU A 79 0.24 -16.85 1.93
CA GLU A 79 1.51 -16.71 1.21
C GLU A 79 2.04 -15.26 1.30
N GLY A 80 1.15 -14.27 1.09
CA GLY A 80 1.51 -12.85 1.18
C GLY A 80 1.98 -12.45 2.58
N VAL A 81 1.29 -12.90 3.63
CA VAL A 81 1.70 -12.68 5.03
C VAL A 81 3.08 -13.28 5.30
N ALA A 82 3.33 -14.51 4.86
CA ALA A 82 4.63 -15.16 5.06
C ALA A 82 5.79 -14.41 4.37
N GLU A 83 5.57 -13.84 3.19
CA GLU A 83 6.57 -13.01 2.51
C GLU A 83 6.75 -11.64 3.20
N LEU A 84 5.67 -10.99 3.66
CA LEU A 84 5.77 -9.75 4.43
C LEU A 84 6.54 -9.95 5.75
N GLU A 85 6.34 -11.06 6.45
CA GLU A 85 7.08 -11.38 7.67
C GLU A 85 8.58 -11.60 7.42
N LYS A 86 8.96 -12.10 6.23
CA LYS A 86 10.38 -12.16 5.82
C LYS A 86 10.94 -10.76 5.63
N VAL A 87 10.24 -9.90 4.88
CA VAL A 87 10.66 -8.50 4.69
C VAL A 87 10.77 -7.78 6.03
N GLN A 88 9.79 -7.91 6.92
CA GLN A 88 9.81 -7.23 8.21
C GLN A 88 10.98 -7.66 9.10
N ARG A 89 11.41 -8.93 9.04
CA ARG A 89 12.59 -9.40 9.77
C ARG A 89 13.90 -8.84 9.22
N GLU A 90 13.98 -8.65 7.91
CA GLU A 90 15.18 -8.19 7.21
C GLU A 90 15.29 -6.65 7.16
N ALA A 91 14.15 -5.97 7.10
CA ALA A 91 14.01 -4.52 6.98
C ALA A 91 12.90 -3.98 7.90
N PRO A 92 13.06 -4.07 9.24
CA PRO A 92 12.04 -3.71 10.23
C PRO A 92 11.69 -2.21 10.28
N GLU A 93 12.43 -1.37 9.57
CA GLU A 93 12.18 0.05 9.38
C GLU A 93 11.15 0.35 8.28
N LEU A 94 10.87 -0.60 7.38
CA LEU A 94 9.92 -0.40 6.28
C LEU A 94 8.47 -0.36 6.82
N PRO A 95 7.78 0.79 6.78
CA PRO A 95 6.44 0.89 7.38
C PRO A 95 5.39 0.05 6.63
N HIS A 96 5.59 -0.20 5.34
CA HIS A 96 4.71 -1.02 4.49
C HIS A 96 4.43 -2.40 5.09
N THR A 97 5.42 -3.09 5.67
CA THR A 97 5.18 -4.41 6.25
C THR A 97 4.29 -4.33 7.49
N TRP A 98 4.52 -3.33 8.35
CA TRP A 98 3.74 -3.12 9.58
C TRP A 98 2.29 -2.79 9.26
N PHE A 99 2.05 -1.89 8.31
CA PHE A 99 0.71 -1.55 7.87
C PHE A 99 -0.03 -2.76 7.29
N ASN A 100 0.56 -3.43 6.28
CA ASN A 100 -0.11 -4.51 5.56
C ASN A 100 -0.32 -5.76 6.41
N LEU A 101 0.62 -6.11 7.31
CA LEU A 101 0.41 -7.19 8.28
C LEU A 101 -0.72 -6.83 9.26
N GLY A 102 -0.78 -5.57 9.72
CA GLY A 102 -1.86 -5.08 10.57
C GLY A 102 -3.25 -5.24 9.92
N ILE A 103 -3.38 -4.82 8.66
CA ILE A 103 -4.62 -4.99 7.90
C ILE A 103 -4.94 -6.47 7.63
N ALA A 104 -3.94 -7.29 7.28
CA ALA A 104 -4.15 -8.72 7.03
C ALA A 104 -4.68 -9.44 8.30
N TRP A 105 -4.03 -9.23 9.46
CA TRP A 105 -4.48 -9.83 10.71
C TRP A 105 -5.83 -9.30 11.18
N LYS A 106 -6.14 -8.02 10.94
CA LYS A 106 -7.47 -7.45 11.20
C LYS A 106 -8.54 -8.18 10.39
N ARG A 107 -8.31 -8.41 9.09
CA ARG A 107 -9.24 -9.14 8.20
C ARG A 107 -9.47 -10.59 8.65
N GLU A 108 -8.44 -11.22 9.22
CA GLU A 108 -8.54 -12.56 9.83
C GLU A 108 -9.11 -12.55 11.26
N SER A 109 -9.55 -11.40 11.78
CA SER A 109 -10.05 -11.24 13.15
C SER A 109 -9.02 -11.60 14.24
N GLN A 110 -7.73 -11.62 13.91
CA GLN A 110 -6.62 -11.82 14.84
C GLN A 110 -6.23 -10.48 15.48
N TYR A 111 -7.13 -9.93 16.31
CA TYR A 111 -7.04 -8.54 16.76
C TYR A 111 -5.76 -8.20 17.53
N ASP A 112 -5.27 -9.09 18.39
CA ASP A 112 -4.04 -8.83 19.15
C ASP A 112 -2.80 -8.73 18.23
N LYS A 113 -2.73 -9.58 17.19
CA LYS A 113 -1.67 -9.49 16.18
C LYS A 113 -1.79 -8.20 15.37
N ALA A 114 -3.02 -7.84 14.97
CA ALA A 114 -3.28 -6.63 14.21
C ALA A 114 -2.90 -5.36 14.99
N ILE A 115 -3.23 -5.32 16.29
CA ILE A 115 -2.86 -4.24 17.21
C ILE A 115 -1.33 -4.11 17.26
N ALA A 116 -0.62 -5.20 17.54
CA ALA A 116 0.85 -5.16 17.63
C ALA A 116 1.51 -4.63 16.34
N GLN A 117 0.96 -5.00 15.17
CA GLN A 117 1.48 -4.55 13.89
C GLN A 117 1.18 -3.06 13.63
N LEU A 118 -0.02 -2.58 13.94
CA LEU A 118 -0.36 -1.16 13.77
C LEU A 118 0.28 -0.25 14.84
N GLU A 119 0.54 -0.75 16.04
CA GLU A 119 1.39 -0.06 17.01
C GLU A 119 2.83 0.06 16.50
N GLY A 120 3.36 -1.03 15.91
CA GLY A 120 4.63 -1.00 15.21
C GLY A 120 4.65 0.03 14.08
N MET A 121 3.58 0.10 13.28
CA MET A 121 3.41 1.11 12.23
C MET A 121 3.50 2.53 12.79
N LEU A 122 2.73 2.85 13.84
CA LEU A 122 2.74 4.17 14.47
C LEU A 122 4.05 4.47 15.23
N ALA A 123 4.81 3.47 15.64
CA ALA A 123 6.16 3.68 16.16
C ALA A 123 7.16 4.13 15.09
N ARG A 124 6.88 3.87 13.80
CA ARG A 124 7.70 4.34 12.65
C ARG A 124 7.15 5.62 12.05
N VAL A 125 5.83 5.70 11.92
CA VAL A 125 5.12 6.83 11.31
C VAL A 125 4.01 7.28 12.27
N PRO A 126 4.36 8.10 13.30
CA PRO A 126 3.40 8.49 14.33
C PRO A 126 2.21 9.30 13.81
N ASP A 127 2.38 10.01 12.69
CA ASP A 127 1.36 10.90 12.13
C ASP A 127 0.57 10.25 10.97
N GLU A 128 0.46 8.92 10.93
CA GLU A 128 -0.30 8.21 9.89
C GLU A 128 -1.79 8.05 10.29
N PRO A 129 -2.71 8.80 9.67
CA PRO A 129 -4.09 8.91 10.13
C PRO A 129 -4.88 7.60 9.99
N VAL A 130 -4.61 6.80 8.96
CA VAL A 130 -5.37 5.58 8.67
C VAL A 130 -5.03 4.47 9.66
N SER A 131 -3.78 4.40 10.12
CA SER A 131 -3.28 3.49 11.15
C SER A 131 -3.87 3.86 12.50
N HIS A 132 -3.95 5.16 12.83
CA HIS A 132 -4.71 5.62 14.00
C HIS A 132 -6.18 5.17 13.91
N TYR A 133 -6.86 5.38 12.79
CA TYR A 133 -8.25 4.93 12.64
C TYR A 133 -8.42 3.41 12.78
N ASN A 134 -7.54 2.62 12.15
CA ASN A 134 -7.60 1.16 12.21
C ASN A 134 -7.27 0.63 13.61
N LEU A 135 -6.27 1.21 14.28
CA LEU A 135 -5.91 0.85 15.65
C LEU A 135 -7.03 1.21 16.63
N GLY A 136 -7.68 2.37 16.48
CA GLY A 136 -8.87 2.73 17.27
C GLY A 136 -10.02 1.75 17.06
N THR A 137 -10.25 1.31 15.81
CA THR A 137 -11.24 0.28 15.49
C THR A 137 -10.94 -1.04 16.17
N LEU A 138 -9.68 -1.49 16.14
CA LEU A 138 -9.24 -2.72 16.80
C LEU A 138 -9.36 -2.62 18.33
N TYR A 139 -8.99 -1.49 18.93
CA TYR A 139 -9.13 -1.29 20.36
C TYR A 139 -10.58 -1.34 20.82
N LYS A 140 -11.49 -0.74 20.04
CA LYS A 140 -12.93 -0.85 20.30
C LYS A 140 -13.41 -2.31 20.23
N LEU A 141 -12.97 -3.07 19.23
CA LEU A 141 -13.31 -4.49 19.08
C LEU A 141 -12.72 -5.35 20.21
N ASN A 142 -11.55 -4.95 20.74
CA ASN A 142 -10.87 -5.61 21.84
C ASN A 142 -11.34 -5.12 23.23
N GLY A 143 -12.47 -4.39 23.30
CA GLY A 143 -13.07 -3.95 24.56
C GLY A 143 -12.31 -2.85 25.30
N LYS A 144 -11.48 -2.06 24.60
CA LYS A 144 -10.71 -0.92 25.15
C LYS A 144 -11.18 0.42 24.53
N PRO A 145 -12.42 0.88 24.85
CA PRO A 145 -13.01 2.04 24.19
C PRO A 145 -12.29 3.37 24.50
N GLU A 146 -11.58 3.48 25.62
CA GLU A 146 -10.81 4.67 25.98
C GLU A 146 -9.62 4.86 25.03
N LEU A 147 -8.84 3.79 24.80
CA LEU A 147 -7.75 3.81 23.80
C LEU A 147 -8.30 4.03 22.40
N ALA A 148 -9.46 3.45 22.08
CA ALA A 148 -10.11 3.67 20.80
C ALA A 148 -10.42 5.16 20.57
N LEU A 149 -10.94 5.85 21.60
CA LEU A 149 -11.24 7.27 21.54
C LEU A 149 -9.99 8.11 21.24
N GLU A 150 -8.89 7.87 21.95
CA GLU A 150 -7.60 8.57 21.73
C GLU A 150 -7.13 8.44 20.27
N HIS A 151 -7.18 7.23 19.71
CA HIS A 151 -6.77 6.99 18.34
C HIS A 151 -7.74 7.59 17.30
N PHE A 152 -9.05 7.60 17.56
CA PHE A 152 -10.00 8.28 16.68
C PHE A 152 -9.83 9.80 16.70
N GLU A 153 -9.57 10.39 17.87
CA GLU A 153 -9.26 11.83 17.99
C GLU A 153 -7.98 12.19 17.24
N ALA A 154 -6.94 11.35 17.34
CA ALA A 154 -5.70 11.52 16.58
C ALA A 154 -5.93 11.43 15.06
N ALA A 155 -6.69 10.43 14.59
CA ALA A 155 -7.01 10.28 13.17
C ALA A 155 -7.80 11.49 12.62
N ALA A 156 -8.80 11.96 13.36
CA ALA A 156 -9.59 13.14 12.99
C ALA A 156 -8.75 14.43 12.96
N ARG A 157 -7.78 14.57 13.88
CA ARG A 157 -6.84 15.70 13.90
C ARG A 157 -5.85 15.67 12.72
N LEU A 158 -5.31 14.50 12.40
CA LEU A 158 -4.33 14.30 11.33
C LEU A 158 -4.95 14.38 9.94
N ALA A 159 -6.18 13.87 9.79
CA ALA A 159 -6.95 13.92 8.54
C ALA A 159 -8.40 14.37 8.81
N PRO A 160 -8.65 15.69 8.94
CA PRO A 160 -9.99 16.23 9.24
C PRO A 160 -11.07 15.98 8.18
N ARG A 161 -10.69 15.42 7.02
CA ARG A 161 -11.60 15.03 5.94
C ARG A 161 -11.84 13.53 5.85
N LEU A 162 -11.26 12.75 6.77
CA LEU A 162 -11.54 11.32 6.90
C LEU A 162 -12.86 11.16 7.68
N ALA A 163 -13.91 10.68 7.02
CA ALA A 163 -15.25 10.60 7.60
C ALA A 163 -15.34 9.53 8.70
N GLY A 164 -14.62 8.41 8.52
CA GLY A 164 -14.56 7.29 9.46
C GLY A 164 -14.37 7.71 10.93
N PRO A 165 -13.28 8.40 11.29
CA PRO A 165 -13.03 8.89 12.65
C PRO A 165 -14.19 9.70 13.24
N HIS A 166 -14.73 10.68 12.52
CA HIS A 166 -15.83 11.53 13.00
C HIS A 166 -17.09 10.72 13.33
N PHE A 167 -17.39 9.69 12.53
CA PHE A 167 -18.50 8.79 12.85
C PHE A 167 -18.26 7.97 14.12
N GLN A 168 -17.02 7.50 14.34
CA GLN A 168 -16.67 6.77 15.56
C GLN A 168 -16.71 7.69 16.80
N LEU A 169 -16.19 8.90 16.70
CA LEU A 169 -16.22 9.92 17.76
C LEU A 169 -17.65 10.32 18.12
N PHE A 170 -18.52 10.55 17.12
CA PHE A 170 -19.95 10.79 17.33
C PHE A 170 -20.58 9.72 18.23
N ASN A 171 -20.34 8.44 17.91
CA ASN A 171 -20.89 7.32 18.66
C ASN A 171 -20.29 7.21 20.07
N ALA A 172 -18.97 7.39 20.20
CA ALA A 172 -18.27 7.34 21.48
C ALA A 172 -18.75 8.45 22.43
N TYR A 173 -18.81 9.70 21.96
CA TYR A 173 -19.31 10.83 22.75
C TYR A 173 -20.78 10.71 23.12
N LYS A 174 -21.61 10.15 22.22
CA LYS A 174 -23.01 9.86 22.54
C LYS A 174 -23.14 8.87 23.69
N GLN A 175 -22.34 7.79 23.68
CA GLN A 175 -22.33 6.80 24.75
C GLN A 175 -21.82 7.38 26.08
N ALA A 176 -20.85 8.30 26.01
CA ALA A 176 -20.30 9.00 27.18
C ALA A 176 -21.19 10.15 27.70
N GLY A 177 -22.35 10.43 27.08
CA GLY A 177 -23.23 11.54 27.48
C GLY A 177 -22.71 12.94 27.10
N ARG A 178 -21.65 13.02 26.29
CA ARG A 178 -21.04 14.27 25.81
C ARG A 178 -21.81 14.80 24.60
N SER A 179 -23.01 15.31 24.85
CA SER A 179 -24.00 15.66 23.80
C SER A 179 -23.50 16.73 22.82
N GLU A 180 -22.82 17.76 23.30
CA GLU A 180 -22.29 18.83 22.43
C GLU A 180 -21.21 18.30 21.49
N ASP A 181 -20.28 17.51 22.02
CA ASP A 181 -19.18 16.92 21.24
C ASP A 181 -19.74 15.95 20.19
N SER A 182 -20.67 15.09 20.59
CA SER A 182 -21.36 14.18 19.68
C SER A 182 -22.06 14.91 18.53
N ALA A 183 -22.77 16.02 18.82
CA ALA A 183 -23.44 16.82 17.80
C ALA A 183 -22.46 17.45 16.80
N ARG A 184 -21.31 17.94 17.28
CA ARG A 184 -20.26 18.51 16.40
C ARG A 184 -19.68 17.45 15.46
N GLU A 185 -19.31 16.29 15.99
CA GLU A 185 -18.73 15.20 15.18
C GLU A 185 -19.73 14.67 14.14
N LEU A 186 -21.02 14.58 14.48
CA LEU A 186 -22.05 14.19 13.53
C LEU A 186 -22.23 15.23 12.41
N ALA A 187 -22.13 16.51 12.73
CA ALA A 187 -22.22 17.58 11.73
C ALA A 187 -21.04 17.49 10.75
N LEU A 188 -19.81 17.34 11.26
CA LEU A 188 -18.60 17.16 10.45
C LEU A 188 -18.70 15.92 9.55
N PHE A 189 -19.11 14.78 10.12
CA PHE A 189 -19.31 13.56 9.33
C PHE A 189 -20.26 13.78 8.15
N LYS A 190 -21.41 14.42 8.40
CA LYS A 190 -22.41 14.72 7.34
C LYS A 190 -21.87 15.68 6.29
N GLU A 191 -21.15 16.72 6.71
CA GLU A 191 -20.51 17.68 5.81
C GLU A 191 -19.50 16.99 4.88
N ILE A 192 -18.62 16.16 5.45
CA ILE A 192 -17.63 15.39 4.68
C ILE A 192 -18.32 14.45 3.70
N LYS A 193 -19.34 13.71 4.14
CA LYS A 193 -20.08 12.79 3.26
C LYS A 193 -20.79 13.53 2.13
N ALA A 194 -21.39 14.69 2.38
CA ALA A 194 -22.02 15.52 1.35
C ALA A 194 -20.98 16.06 0.36
N ALA A 195 -19.81 16.50 0.84
CA ALA A 195 -18.72 16.96 -0.01
C ALA A 195 -18.10 15.85 -0.89
N GLN A 196 -18.18 14.59 -0.43
CA GLN A 196 -17.73 13.40 -1.16
C GLN A 196 -18.83 12.76 -2.01
N GLU A 197 -20.06 13.28 -1.99
CA GLU A 197 -21.17 12.70 -2.75
C GLU A 197 -20.88 12.79 -4.26
N GLY A 198 -21.00 11.66 -4.96
CA GLY A 198 -20.65 11.57 -6.38
C GLY A 198 -19.16 11.44 -6.68
N ALA A 199 -18.29 11.30 -5.67
CA ALA A 199 -16.89 10.96 -5.88
C ALA A 199 -16.75 9.63 -6.64
N VAL A 200 -15.88 9.60 -7.65
CA VAL A 200 -15.60 8.40 -8.47
C VAL A 200 -15.03 7.27 -7.62
N ILE A 201 -14.23 7.61 -6.61
CA ILE A 201 -13.61 6.67 -5.68
C ILE A 201 -14.18 6.96 -4.30
N PRO A 202 -14.90 6.02 -3.67
CA PRO A 202 -15.38 6.18 -2.31
C PRO A 202 -14.18 6.25 -1.34
N GLU A 203 -14.39 6.84 -0.17
CA GLU A 203 -13.40 6.79 0.91
C GLU A 203 -13.04 5.34 1.22
N ASP A 204 -11.74 5.03 1.15
CA ASP A 204 -11.18 3.77 1.57
C ASP A 204 -10.43 3.96 2.90
N LEU A 205 -10.97 3.37 3.96
CA LEU A 205 -10.43 3.46 5.32
C LEU A 205 -9.31 2.44 5.59
N GLU A 206 -8.93 1.66 4.57
CA GLU A 206 -7.75 0.78 4.58
C GLU A 206 -6.70 1.24 3.56
N TRP A 207 -6.97 2.29 2.78
CA TRP A 207 -5.99 2.88 1.86
C TRP A 207 -5.04 3.83 2.61
N SER A 208 -3.75 3.53 2.55
CA SER A 208 -2.67 4.39 3.01
C SER A 208 -1.58 4.40 1.94
N TRP A 209 -0.69 5.39 1.95
CA TRP A 209 0.51 5.35 1.13
C TRP A 209 1.26 4.01 1.29
N TYR A 210 1.23 3.45 2.50
CA TYR A 210 1.92 2.21 2.85
C TYR A 210 1.18 0.93 2.45
N SER A 211 -0.05 1.01 1.92
CA SER A 211 -0.76 -0.14 1.32
C SER A 211 -0.45 -0.36 -0.15
N GLU A 212 0.23 0.60 -0.79
CA GLU A 212 0.60 0.52 -2.19
C GLU A 212 1.94 -0.20 -2.38
N ILE A 213 2.21 -0.59 -3.63
CA ILE A 213 3.52 -1.12 -4.00
C ILE A 213 4.60 -0.09 -3.69
N LEU A 214 5.75 -0.56 -3.22
CA LEU A 214 6.92 0.27 -3.05
C LEU A 214 7.54 0.52 -4.42
N ASP A 215 7.28 1.70 -4.96
CA ASP A 215 7.78 2.17 -6.24
C ASP A 215 8.73 3.35 -6.02
N GLU A 216 9.97 3.19 -6.45
CA GLU A 216 10.94 4.28 -6.52
C GLU A 216 11.01 4.69 -7.99
N ILE A 217 10.89 6.00 -8.30
CA ILE A 217 10.96 6.48 -9.68
C ILE A 217 12.36 6.19 -10.24
N GLU A 218 12.51 5.06 -10.92
CA GLU A 218 13.75 4.65 -11.56
C GLU A 218 13.80 5.15 -13.01
N PRO A 219 14.86 5.87 -13.42
CA PRO A 219 15.03 6.24 -14.82
C PRO A 219 15.16 4.97 -15.67
N HIS A 220 14.48 4.93 -16.82
CA HIS A 220 14.60 3.82 -17.75
C HIS A 220 16.08 3.57 -18.10
N PRO A 221 16.61 2.34 -17.95
CA PRO A 221 18.05 2.05 -18.09
C PRO A 221 18.65 2.56 -19.41
N VAL A 222 17.94 2.35 -20.53
CA VAL A 222 18.34 2.79 -21.88
C VAL A 222 18.28 4.32 -22.07
N ALA A 223 17.45 5.06 -21.33
CA ALA A 223 17.34 6.52 -21.48
C ALA A 223 18.57 7.26 -20.93
N ALA A 224 19.28 6.69 -19.95
CA ALA A 224 20.51 7.23 -19.41
C ALA A 224 21.71 7.15 -20.38
N ALA A 225 21.60 6.35 -21.45
CA ALA A 225 22.67 6.10 -22.41
C ALA A 225 22.52 6.89 -23.73
N ARG A 226 21.63 7.90 -23.81
CA ARG A 226 21.50 8.72 -25.02
C ARG A 226 22.84 9.43 -25.32
N PRO A 227 23.48 9.19 -26.48
CA PRO A 227 24.61 10.00 -26.90
C PRO A 227 24.18 11.47 -27.03
N ALA A 228 25.09 12.39 -26.71
CA ALA A 228 24.84 13.83 -26.78
C ALA A 228 24.17 14.19 -28.12
N GLU A 229 23.07 14.94 -28.05
CA GLU A 229 22.38 15.41 -29.25
C GLU A 229 23.39 16.12 -30.17
N PRO A 230 23.37 15.85 -31.49
CA PRO A 230 24.28 16.52 -32.41
C PRO A 230 24.06 18.03 -32.30
N ARG A 231 25.10 18.76 -31.87
CA ARG A 231 25.10 20.22 -31.90
C ARG A 231 24.94 20.63 -33.36
N TRP A 232 23.81 21.24 -33.69
CA TRP A 232 23.63 21.88 -34.97
C TRP A 232 24.55 23.10 -35.04
N GLU A 233 25.64 22.99 -35.79
CA GLU A 233 26.44 24.14 -36.18
C GLU A 233 25.78 24.81 -37.39
N PRO A 234 25.42 26.12 -37.32
CA PRO A 234 24.95 26.82 -38.49
C PRO A 234 26.04 26.85 -39.56
N ALA A 235 25.68 26.50 -40.79
CA ALA A 235 26.55 26.58 -41.96
C ALA A 235 27.07 28.02 -42.18
N PRO A 236 28.30 28.19 -42.72
CA PRO A 236 28.98 29.47 -42.86
C PRO A 236 28.29 30.46 -43.80
#